data_AF-A0A1V6Q7H4-F1
#
_entry.id   AF-A0A1V6Q7H4-F1
#
_cell.length_a   1.000
_cell.length_b   1.000
_cell.length_c   1.000
_cell.angle_alpha   90.00
_cell.angle_beta   90.00
_cell.angle_gamma   90.00
#
_symmetry.space_group_name_H-M   'P 1'
#
loop_
_entity.id
_entity.type
_entity.pdbx_description
1 polymer ?
#
loop_
_entity_poly.entity_id
_entity_poly.type
_entity_poly.pdbx_seq_one_letter_code
_entity_poly.pdbx_strand_id
1 'polypeptide(L)'
;MGIPGPKAKNLEDVEKRFSDDILKIELSGPDHRHLSVVDVPGLFHNPTKFQTEEDRAIIRKLIEDYMTDKRTIILAVMDARNNLANQEVFSMARAADPAGKRTVGIVTKCDALQAGDEAGVLRIAKNEVERLTHGWFAVRNRSTKEIQEGVTIEGRHRKEKEFFSTVHPWTELKKDRVGINALKSFLGHLLYDHIRSEFPAVVADIEKLSLETQKELEILGPSRQTPAEQRRFLTRLASTYQNEVDRALTGNYSADLEAQSPLKLRMHLRQHADDFATSMATEGHAKVFRTIQDETDPEFSRPAGDSENIYD
;
A
#
# COMPACT_ATOMS: atom_id res chain seq x y z
N MET A 1 19.76 8.82 -4.84
CA MET A 1 21.01 8.78 -4.03
C MET A 1 22.02 9.89 -4.37
N GLY A 2 22.17 10.92 -3.53
CA GLY A 2 23.29 11.88 -3.57
C GLY A 2 24.62 11.26 -3.14
N ILE A 3 24.96 10.07 -3.65
CA ILE A 3 26.24 9.41 -3.38
C ILE A 3 27.31 10.21 -4.12
N PRO A 4 28.28 10.80 -3.42
CA PRO A 4 29.39 11.46 -4.06
C PRO A 4 30.20 10.43 -4.85
N GLY A 5 30.54 10.74 -6.11
CA GLY A 5 31.45 9.91 -6.88
C GLY A 5 32.80 9.76 -6.17
N PRO A 6 33.62 8.76 -6.53
CA PRO A 6 34.88 8.42 -5.83
C PRO A 6 35.94 9.53 -5.77
N LYS A 7 35.70 10.70 -6.37
CA LYS A 7 36.58 11.88 -6.38
C LYS A 7 35.99 13.10 -5.65
N ALA A 8 34.80 13.00 -5.08
CA ALA A 8 34.19 14.13 -4.38
C ALA A 8 34.91 14.40 -3.05
N LYS A 9 35.50 15.61 -2.93
CA LYS A 9 36.27 16.03 -1.75
C LYS A 9 35.45 16.86 -0.76
N ASN A 10 34.32 17.43 -1.19
CA ASN A 10 33.42 18.23 -0.34
C ASN A 10 32.03 17.61 -0.35
N LEU A 11 31.60 17.13 0.82
CA LEU A 11 30.29 16.52 1.11
C LEU A 11 29.23 17.54 1.55
N GLU A 12 29.58 18.82 1.56
CA GLU A 12 28.77 19.90 2.12
C GLU A 12 27.79 20.52 1.11
N ASP A 13 28.04 20.38 -0.20
CA ASP A 13 27.24 20.97 -1.30
C ASP A 13 26.22 20.00 -1.94
N VAL A 14 25.82 18.92 -1.26
CA VAL A 14 24.82 17.99 -1.81
C VAL A 14 23.41 18.53 -1.54
N GLU A 15 22.73 19.04 -2.58
CA GLU A 15 21.38 19.63 -2.51
C GLU A 15 20.28 18.68 -1.97
N LYS A 16 20.49 17.36 -2.02
CA LYS A 16 19.56 16.36 -1.44
C LYS A 16 20.32 15.33 -0.60
N ARG A 17 20.18 15.43 0.72
CA ARG A 17 20.81 14.51 1.69
C ARG A 17 19.98 13.28 2.01
N PHE A 18 18.67 13.32 1.77
CA PHE A 18 17.75 12.21 2.02
C PHE A 18 17.12 11.70 0.73
N SER A 19 16.96 10.37 0.65
CA SER A 19 16.36 9.65 -0.47
C SER A 19 15.36 8.66 0.11
N ASP A 20 14.27 8.43 -0.60
CA ASP A 20 13.31 7.34 -0.40
C ASP A 20 13.83 6.00 -0.95
N ASP A 21 14.94 6.02 -1.70
CA ASP A 21 15.66 4.83 -2.17
C ASP A 21 16.16 3.94 -1.02
N ILE A 22 15.96 2.63 -1.12
CA ILE A 22 16.41 1.64 -0.13
C ILE A 22 17.83 1.15 -0.49
N LEU A 23 18.79 1.34 0.42
CA LEU A 23 20.10 0.69 0.33
C LEU A 23 20.03 -0.71 0.93
N LYS A 24 20.10 -1.73 0.09
CA LYS A 24 20.10 -3.14 0.51
C LYS A 24 21.52 -3.68 0.62
N ILE A 25 21.88 -4.16 1.81
CA ILE A 25 23.16 -4.84 2.08
C ILE A 25 22.84 -6.29 2.44
N GLU A 26 23.34 -7.23 1.63
CA GLU A 26 23.17 -8.67 1.86
C GLU A 26 24.48 -9.30 2.30
N LEU A 27 24.44 -10.02 3.42
CA LEU A 27 25.54 -10.80 3.95
C LEU A 27 25.10 -12.25 4.01
N SER A 28 25.87 -13.14 3.38
CA SER A 28 25.53 -14.56 3.23
C SER A 28 26.68 -15.44 3.72
N GLY A 29 26.36 -16.48 4.49
CA GLY A 29 27.35 -17.41 5.04
C GLY A 29 26.74 -18.38 6.04
N PRO A 30 27.42 -19.49 6.36
CA PRO A 30 26.89 -20.57 7.19
C PRO A 30 26.60 -20.15 8.64
N ASP A 31 27.33 -19.14 9.14
CA ASP A 31 27.20 -18.65 10.52
C ASP A 31 26.21 -17.50 10.68
N HIS A 32 25.55 -17.08 9.58
CA HIS A 32 24.59 -15.98 9.59
C HIS A 32 23.16 -16.50 9.77
N ARG A 33 22.40 -15.87 10.67
CA ARG A 33 20.97 -16.15 10.81
C ARG A 33 20.17 -15.38 9.76
N HIS A 34 19.05 -15.94 9.31
CA HIS A 34 18.07 -15.25 8.48
C HIS A 34 17.37 -14.14 9.30
N LEU A 35 17.98 -12.96 9.30
CA LEU A 35 17.47 -11.76 9.96
C LEU A 35 17.66 -10.58 9.01
N SER A 36 16.56 -9.93 8.68
CA SER A 36 16.56 -8.65 7.96
C SER A 36 16.26 -7.55 8.96
N VAL A 37 17.09 -6.52 8.96
CA VAL A 37 16.90 -5.31 9.78
C VAL A 37 16.88 -4.14 8.83
N VAL A 38 15.87 -3.29 8.97
CA VAL A 38 15.78 -2.01 8.28
C VAL A 38 16.24 -0.95 9.25
N ASP A 39 17.32 -0.24 8.91
CA ASP A 39 17.76 0.93 9.67
C ASP A 39 17.10 2.17 9.07
N VAL A 40 16.31 2.85 9.88
CA VAL A 40 15.63 4.10 9.49
C VAL A 40 16.43 5.29 10.01
N PRO A 41 16.50 6.42 9.27
CA PRO A 41 17.20 7.61 9.74
C PRO A 41 16.68 8.06 11.12
N GLY A 42 17.59 8.46 12.01
CA GLY A 42 17.20 8.93 13.34
C GLY A 42 16.38 10.22 13.29
N LEU A 43 15.34 10.31 14.10
CA LEU A 43 14.53 11.52 14.26
C LEU A 43 15.37 12.64 14.89
N PHE A 44 15.40 13.81 14.23
CA PHE A 44 16.03 15.02 14.75
C PHE A 44 14.99 16.10 15.09
N HIS A 45 15.22 16.76 16.23
CA HIS A 45 14.27 17.72 16.81
C HIS A 45 14.52 19.16 16.38
N ASN A 46 15.78 19.53 16.09
CA ASN A 46 16.15 20.91 15.77
C ASN A 46 16.60 21.03 14.31
N PRO A 47 15.96 21.91 13.50
CA PRO A 47 16.43 22.20 12.16
C PRO A 47 17.82 22.85 12.26
N THR A 48 18.80 22.21 11.64
CA THR A 48 20.13 22.79 11.47
C THR A 48 20.20 23.43 10.07
N LYS A 49 21.20 24.28 9.79
CA LYS A 49 21.43 24.91 8.46
C LYS A 49 21.39 23.96 7.25
N PHE A 50 21.46 22.64 7.48
CA PHE A 50 21.52 21.60 6.46
C PHE A 50 20.37 20.57 6.54
N GLN A 51 19.32 20.84 7.32
CA GLN A 51 18.19 19.94 7.54
C GLN A 51 16.90 20.77 7.51
N THR A 52 16.12 20.66 6.44
CA THR A 52 14.90 21.45 6.27
C THR A 52 13.71 20.80 6.97
N GLU A 53 12.60 21.52 7.11
CA GLU A 53 11.37 20.95 7.70
C GLU A 53 10.75 19.90 6.77
N GLU A 54 10.95 20.02 5.45
CA GLU A 54 10.53 19.01 4.47
C GLU A 54 11.29 17.68 4.67
N ASP A 55 12.61 17.74 4.93
CA ASP A 55 13.41 16.55 5.22
C ASP A 55 12.89 15.81 6.46
N ARG A 56 12.47 16.55 7.50
CA ARG A 56 11.86 15.98 8.72
C ARG A 56 10.55 15.28 8.41
N ALA A 57 9.70 15.90 7.59
CA ALA A 57 8.44 15.32 7.19
C ALA A 57 8.64 14.01 6.40
N ILE A 58 9.62 13.97 5.49
CA ILE A 58 9.96 12.77 4.72
C ILE A 58 10.42 11.64 5.64
N ILE A 59 11.34 11.92 6.58
CA ILE A 59 11.86 10.91 7.51
C ILE A 59 10.78 10.42 8.45
N ARG A 60 9.96 11.32 9.01
CA ARG A 60 8.84 10.93 9.87
C ARG A 60 7.88 10.02 9.11
N LYS A 61 7.48 10.39 7.89
CA LYS A 61 6.60 9.57 7.06
C LYS A 61 7.21 8.20 6.77
N LEU A 62 8.49 8.14 6.42
CA LEU A 62 9.19 6.87 6.19
C LEU A 62 9.14 5.97 7.43
N ILE A 63 9.39 6.53 8.61
CA ILE A 63 9.32 5.79 9.88
C ILE A 63 7.89 5.34 10.16
N GLU A 64 6.89 6.20 9.96
CA GLU A 64 5.48 5.89 10.13
C GLU A 64 5.02 4.77 9.21
N ASP A 65 5.44 4.77 7.93
CA ASP A 65 5.09 3.73 6.96
C ASP A 65 5.59 2.35 7.41
N TYR A 66 6.86 2.26 7.87
CA TYR A 66 7.41 1.01 8.43
C TYR A 66 6.78 0.61 9.77
N MET A 67 6.52 1.58 10.66
CA MET A 67 5.94 1.28 11.98
C MET A 67 4.47 0.87 11.89
N THR A 68 3.70 1.45 10.96
CA THR A 68 2.27 1.19 10.82
C THR A 68 1.98 -0.20 10.24
N ASP A 69 2.91 -0.76 9.45
CA ASP A 69 2.79 -2.13 8.98
C ASP A 69 2.82 -3.11 10.17
N LYS A 70 1.70 -3.82 10.36
CA LYS A 70 1.51 -4.80 11.44
C LYS A 70 2.49 -5.97 11.38
N ARG A 71 3.08 -6.23 10.21
CA ARG A 71 4.05 -7.29 9.93
C ARG A 71 5.49 -6.91 10.30
N THR A 72 5.68 -5.68 10.78
CA THR A 72 6.98 -5.16 11.17
C THR A 72 7.15 -5.23 12.68
N ILE A 73 8.25 -5.86 13.12
CA ILE A 73 8.70 -5.83 14.51
C ILE A 73 9.45 -4.51 14.75
N ILE A 74 9.01 -3.74 15.75
CA ILE A 74 9.57 -2.44 16.09
C ILE A 74 10.71 -2.63 17.10
N LEU A 75 11.92 -2.24 16.72
CA LEU A 75 13.08 -2.20 17.61
C LEU A 75 13.27 -0.76 18.12
N ALA A 76 12.78 -0.48 19.33
CA ALA A 76 12.87 0.84 19.94
C ALA A 76 14.19 0.97 20.70
N VAL A 77 15.18 1.61 20.07
CA VAL A 77 16.53 1.77 20.61
C VAL A 77 16.67 3.11 21.34
N MET A 78 17.13 3.07 22.60
CA MET A 78 17.44 4.25 23.40
C MET A 78 18.92 4.31 23.79
N ASP A 79 19.52 5.50 23.72
CA ASP A 79 20.82 5.80 24.33
C ASP A 79 20.63 5.93 25.85
N ALA A 80 21.39 5.19 26.64
CA ALA A 80 21.30 5.24 28.11
C ALA A 80 21.52 6.66 28.67
N ARG A 81 22.32 7.50 27.99
CA ARG A 81 22.61 8.88 28.43
C ARG A 81 21.43 9.84 28.24
N ASN A 82 20.47 9.48 27.39
CA ASN A 82 19.36 10.34 27.04
C ASN A 82 18.10 9.92 27.80
N ASN A 83 17.31 10.91 28.22
CA ASN A 83 16.06 10.64 28.90
C ASN A 83 15.02 10.04 27.93
N LEU A 84 14.26 9.05 28.41
CA LEU A 84 13.20 8.38 27.63
C LEU A 84 12.11 9.35 27.17
N ALA A 85 11.78 10.34 28.01
CA ALA A 85 10.76 11.35 27.72
C ALA A 85 11.07 12.21 26.48
N ASN A 86 12.34 12.30 26.07
CA ASN A 86 12.77 13.09 24.91
C ASN A 86 12.82 12.26 23.62
N GLN A 87 12.38 11.00 23.63
CA GLN A 87 12.49 10.09 22.50
C GLN A 87 11.13 9.86 21.83
N GLU A 88 10.87 10.63 20.78
CA GLU A 88 9.67 10.57 19.94
C GLU A 88 9.37 9.15 19.42
N VAL A 89 10.41 8.34 19.20
CA VAL A 89 10.32 6.94 18.75
C VAL A 89 9.36 6.10 19.62
N PHE A 90 9.35 6.30 20.94
CA PHE A 90 8.47 5.53 21.83
C PHE A 90 7.01 5.98 21.75
N SER A 91 6.77 7.27 21.49
CA SER A 91 5.42 7.78 21.25
C SER A 91 4.87 7.21 19.95
N MET A 92 5.68 7.19 18.88
CA MET A 92 5.30 6.61 17.59
C MET A 92 5.08 5.10 17.70
N ALA A 93 5.98 4.38 18.39
CA ALA A 93 5.84 2.95 18.63
C ALA A 93 4.55 2.62 19.39
N ARG A 94 4.20 3.40 20.41
CA ARG A 94 2.94 3.22 21.16
C ARG A 94 1.70 3.53 20.33
N ALA A 95 1.77 4.52 19.44
CA ALA A 95 0.67 4.81 18.52
C ALA A 95 0.45 3.65 17.52
N ALA A 96 1.53 3.06 17.01
CA ALA A 96 1.48 1.96 16.05
C ALA A 96 1.23 0.58 16.68
N ASP A 97 1.66 0.36 17.92
CA ASP A 97 1.47 -0.86 18.69
C ASP A 97 1.05 -0.57 20.16
N PRO A 98 -0.22 -0.20 20.40
CA PRO A 98 -0.71 0.11 21.74
C PRO A 98 -0.62 -1.06 22.73
N ALA A 99 -0.61 -2.30 22.22
CA ALA A 99 -0.48 -3.51 23.03
C ALA A 99 0.98 -3.92 23.30
N GLY A 100 1.94 -3.26 22.64
CA GLY A 100 3.37 -3.56 22.75
C GLY A 100 3.73 -5.00 22.38
N LYS A 101 2.94 -5.67 21.54
CA LYS A 101 3.09 -7.10 21.15
C LYS A 101 4.15 -7.33 20.09
N ARG A 102 4.62 -6.29 19.43
CA ARG A 102 5.65 -6.33 18.38
C ARG A 102 6.74 -5.29 18.61
N THR A 103 6.74 -4.59 19.74
CA THR A 103 7.79 -3.66 20.16
C THR A 103 8.78 -4.31 21.13
N VAL A 104 10.07 -4.18 20.83
CA VAL A 104 11.18 -4.61 21.70
C VAL A 104 12.01 -3.38 22.07
N GLY A 105 12.21 -3.15 23.37
CA GLY A 105 13.04 -2.05 23.87
C GLY A 105 14.51 -2.45 23.94
N ILE A 106 15.41 -1.58 23.49
CA ILE A 106 16.86 -1.81 23.55
C ILE A 106 17.54 -0.58 24.13
N VAL A 107 18.28 -0.75 25.22
CA VAL A 107 19.13 0.27 25.82
C VAL A 107 20.57 0.05 25.36
N THR A 108 21.19 1.07 24.77
CA THR A 108 22.59 1.04 24.32
C THR A 108 23.45 2.05 25.09
N LYS A 109 24.78 1.93 24.97
CA LYS A 109 25.79 2.80 25.61
C LYS A 109 25.65 2.88 27.14
N CYS A 110 25.28 1.75 27.76
CA CYS A 110 25.17 1.64 29.22
C CYS A 110 26.50 1.94 29.93
N ASP A 111 27.63 1.79 29.25
CA ASP A 111 28.98 2.07 29.73
C ASP A 111 29.37 3.55 29.69
N ALA A 112 28.61 4.39 28.98
CA ALA A 112 28.88 5.83 28.85
C ALA A 112 28.12 6.69 29.86
N LEU A 113 27.36 6.06 30.76
CA LEU A 113 26.64 6.77 31.82
C LEU A 113 27.60 7.20 32.93
N GLN A 114 27.29 8.33 33.58
CA GLN A 114 28.02 8.75 34.78
C GLN A 114 27.49 7.99 36.01
N ALA A 115 28.41 7.68 36.92
CA ALA A 115 28.10 7.04 38.18
C ALA A 115 27.14 7.92 39.00
N GLY A 116 25.96 7.38 39.31
CA GLY A 116 24.88 8.04 40.03
C GLY A 116 23.59 8.19 39.22
N ASP A 117 23.67 8.26 37.90
CA ASP A 117 22.50 8.44 37.02
C ASP A 117 21.90 7.11 36.54
N GLU A 118 22.48 5.96 36.88
CA GLU A 118 22.07 4.66 36.36
C GLU A 118 20.70 4.21 36.84
N ALA A 119 20.26 4.69 38.01
CA ALA A 119 19.02 4.24 38.63
C ALA A 119 17.79 4.44 37.73
N GLY A 120 17.71 5.57 37.01
CA GLY A 120 16.61 5.85 36.09
C GLY A 120 16.59 4.87 34.90
N VAL A 121 17.75 4.67 34.27
CA VAL A 121 17.89 3.76 33.12
C VAL A 121 17.67 2.31 33.52
N LEU A 122 18.13 1.91 34.71
CA LEU A 122 17.94 0.57 35.23
C LEU A 122 16.46 0.23 35.41
N ARG A 123 15.64 1.17 35.91
CA ARG A 123 14.18 0.97 36.03
C ARG A 123 13.51 0.79 34.66
N ILE A 124 13.97 1.50 33.64
CA ILE A 124 13.51 1.31 32.26
C ILE A 124 13.91 -0.08 31.77
N ALA A 125 15.17 -0.48 31.94
CA ALA A 125 15.67 -1.80 31.55
C ALA A 125 14.98 -2.96 32.31
N LYS A 126 14.48 -2.71 33.53
CA LYS A 126 13.64 -3.64 34.31
C LYS A 126 12.17 -3.65 33.90
N ASN A 127 11.79 -2.87 32.87
CA ASN A 127 10.42 -2.76 32.36
C ASN A 127 9.44 -2.12 33.36
N GLU A 128 9.91 -1.23 34.25
CA GLU A 128 9.08 -0.61 35.30
C GLU A 128 8.42 0.70 34.85
N VAL A 129 9.09 1.46 33.98
CA VAL A 129 8.63 2.78 33.52
C VAL A 129 7.76 2.64 32.28
N GLU A 130 8.34 2.11 31.20
CA GLU A 130 7.67 1.86 29.93
C GLU A 130 7.49 0.36 29.76
N ARG A 131 6.26 -0.12 29.95
CA ARG A 131 5.94 -1.55 29.96
C ARG A 131 5.74 -2.07 28.54
N LEU A 132 6.73 -2.78 28.04
CA LEU A 132 6.66 -3.50 26.77
C LEU A 132 6.39 -4.99 27.02
N THR A 133 5.60 -5.64 26.17
CA THR A 133 5.29 -7.08 26.31
C THR A 133 6.55 -7.93 26.17
N HIS A 134 7.45 -7.55 25.27
CA HIS A 134 8.75 -8.21 25.10
C HIS A 134 9.83 -7.69 26.05
N GLY A 135 9.54 -6.63 26.81
CA GLY A 135 10.47 -6.01 27.74
C GLY A 135 11.65 -5.31 27.05
N TRP A 136 12.73 -5.16 27.82
CA TRP A 136 13.92 -4.39 27.45
C TRP A 136 15.17 -5.26 27.44
N PHE A 137 16.10 -4.93 26.55
CA PHE A 137 17.44 -5.50 26.49
C PHE A 137 18.49 -4.42 26.69
N ALA A 138 19.54 -4.70 27.46
CA ALA A 138 20.69 -3.81 27.59
C ALA A 138 21.87 -4.37 26.80
N VAL A 139 22.48 -3.54 25.94
CA VAL A 139 23.62 -3.92 25.11
C VAL A 139 24.75 -2.91 25.22
N ARG A 140 25.98 -3.39 25.00
CA ARG A 140 27.18 -2.56 24.94
C ARG A 140 27.83 -2.69 23.57
N ASN A 141 27.94 -1.55 22.89
CA ASN A 141 28.58 -1.45 21.57
C ASN A 141 30.04 -1.00 21.72
N ARG A 142 30.82 -1.14 20.64
CA ARG A 142 32.21 -0.63 20.63
C ARG A 142 32.19 0.89 20.71
N SER A 143 33.03 1.45 21.58
CA SER A 143 33.27 2.89 21.59
C SER A 143 34.14 3.32 20.41
N THR A 144 34.14 4.61 20.07
CA THR A 144 35.01 5.16 19.02
C THR A 144 36.49 4.88 19.28
N LYS A 145 36.91 4.91 20.55
CA LYS A 145 38.28 4.56 20.97
C LYS A 145 38.59 3.10 20.68
N GLU A 146 37.70 2.18 21.05
CA GLU A 146 37.90 0.74 20.81
C GLU A 146 37.92 0.38 19.32
N ILE A 147 37.19 1.14 18.49
CA ILE A 147 37.24 0.99 17.04
C ILE A 147 38.62 1.41 16.51
N GLN A 148 39.17 2.53 17.00
CA GLN A 148 40.51 3.01 16.63
C GLN A 148 41.62 2.06 17.12
N GLU A 149 41.45 1.46 18.30
CA GLU A 149 42.34 0.45 18.87
C GLU A 149 42.23 -0.93 18.19
N GLY A 150 41.34 -1.10 17.22
CA GLY A 150 41.21 -2.35 16.46
C GLY A 150 40.57 -3.50 17.24
N VAL A 151 39.75 -3.23 18.26
CA VAL A 151 39.09 -4.28 19.05
C VAL A 151 38.19 -5.15 18.17
N THR A 152 38.46 -6.46 18.16
CA THR A 152 37.71 -7.45 17.39
C THR A 152 36.28 -7.60 17.90
N ILE A 153 35.40 -8.18 17.06
CA ILE A 153 34.00 -8.42 17.43
C ILE A 153 33.90 -9.35 18.66
N GLU A 154 34.74 -10.39 18.72
CA GLU A 154 34.83 -11.32 19.84
C GLU A 154 35.35 -10.63 21.10
N GLY A 155 36.35 -9.76 20.96
CA GLY A 155 36.86 -8.93 22.05
C GLY A 155 35.75 -8.05 22.64
N ARG A 156 34.88 -7.48 21.79
CA ARG A 156 33.69 -6.76 22.24
C ARG A 156 32.72 -7.66 23.00
N HIS A 157 32.42 -8.86 22.52
CA HIS A 157 31.52 -9.79 23.23
C HIS A 157 32.04 -10.15 24.63
N ARG A 158 33.35 -10.36 24.75
CA ARG A 158 33.99 -10.63 26.05
C ARG A 158 33.84 -9.43 27.00
N LYS A 159 34.16 -8.22 26.54
CA LYS A 159 34.03 -6.99 27.33
C LYS A 159 32.58 -6.67 27.71
N GLU A 160 31.63 -6.96 26.83
CA GLU A 160 30.20 -6.82 27.11
C GLU A 160 29.76 -7.77 28.23
N LYS A 161 30.14 -9.05 28.13
CA LYS A 161 29.83 -10.05 29.15
C LYS A 161 30.46 -9.69 30.50
N GLU A 162 31.72 -9.24 30.49
CA GLU A 162 32.42 -8.77 31.68
C GLU A 162 31.68 -7.59 32.32
N PHE A 163 31.38 -6.54 31.56
CA PHE A 163 30.66 -5.35 32.04
C PHE A 163 29.34 -5.69 32.75
N PHE A 164 28.47 -6.46 32.11
CA PHE A 164 27.17 -6.84 32.70
C PHE A 164 27.28 -7.84 33.86
N SER A 165 28.47 -8.41 34.11
CA SER A 165 28.71 -9.34 35.22
C SER A 165 29.49 -8.74 36.39
N THR A 166 30.23 -7.66 36.18
CA THR A 166 31.08 -7.04 37.21
C THR A 166 30.64 -5.64 37.63
N VAL A 167 29.97 -4.88 36.76
CA VAL A 167 29.66 -3.47 37.02
C VAL A 167 28.25 -3.30 37.58
N HIS A 168 28.16 -2.88 38.85
CA HIS A 168 26.90 -2.47 39.47
C HIS A 168 26.46 -1.10 38.92
N PRO A 169 25.16 -0.83 38.68
CA PRO A 169 24.00 -1.67 38.97
C PRO A 169 23.55 -2.61 37.84
N TRP A 170 24.29 -2.65 36.73
CA TRP A 170 23.92 -3.45 35.56
C TRP A 170 23.89 -4.97 35.82
N THR A 171 24.61 -5.43 36.84
CA THR A 171 24.58 -6.82 37.33
C THR A 171 23.22 -7.27 37.87
N GLU A 172 22.34 -6.34 38.22
CA GLU A 172 20.98 -6.66 38.69
C GLU A 172 20.03 -7.08 37.55
N LEU A 173 20.39 -6.77 36.31
CA LEU A 173 19.58 -7.14 35.15
C LEU A 173 19.65 -8.66 34.92
N LYS A 174 18.53 -9.23 34.45
CA LYS A 174 18.48 -10.66 34.15
C LYS A 174 19.44 -11.01 33.02
N LYS A 175 20.13 -12.14 33.15
CA LYS A 175 21.15 -12.59 32.18
C LYS A 175 20.61 -12.86 30.78
N ASP A 176 19.32 -13.16 30.65
CA ASP A 176 18.60 -13.33 29.38
C ASP A 176 18.23 -12.00 28.71
N ARG A 177 18.43 -10.87 29.39
CA ARG A 177 18.10 -9.51 28.92
C ARG A 177 19.32 -8.61 28.76
N VAL A 178 20.52 -9.16 28.89
CA VAL A 178 21.78 -8.42 28.72
C VAL A 178 22.65 -9.04 27.65
N GLY A 179 23.27 -8.17 26.86
CA GLY A 179 24.23 -8.52 25.84
C GLY A 179 23.63 -8.93 24.49
N ILE A 180 24.48 -8.87 23.46
CA ILE A 180 24.05 -9.04 22.07
C ILE A 180 23.61 -10.47 21.76
N ASN A 181 24.18 -11.48 22.43
CA ASN A 181 23.88 -12.88 22.14
C ASN A 181 22.47 -13.26 22.60
N ALA A 182 22.06 -12.76 23.77
CA ALA A 182 20.70 -12.93 24.28
C ALA A 182 19.69 -12.21 23.36
N LEU A 183 20.00 -10.96 22.98
CA LEU A 183 19.18 -10.20 22.03
C LEU A 183 19.03 -10.90 20.68
N LYS A 184 20.13 -11.36 20.07
CA LYS A 184 20.11 -12.09 18.79
C LYS A 184 19.27 -13.36 18.85
N SER A 185 19.41 -14.14 19.92
CA SER A 185 18.61 -15.35 20.11
C SER A 185 17.13 -15.00 20.23
N PHE A 186 16.79 -14.01 21.04
CA PHE A 186 15.42 -13.56 21.24
C PHE A 186 14.79 -13.04 19.94
N LEU A 187 15.48 -12.15 19.22
CA LEU A 187 14.99 -11.60 17.94
C LEU A 187 14.80 -12.68 16.88
N GLY A 188 15.66 -13.70 16.85
CA GLY A 188 15.49 -14.83 15.94
C GLY A 188 14.20 -15.62 16.19
N HIS A 189 13.90 -15.92 17.45
CA HIS A 189 12.65 -16.61 17.81
C HIS A 189 11.43 -15.72 17.57
N LEU A 190 11.51 -14.45 17.97
CA LEU A 190 10.42 -13.49 17.77
C LEU A 190 10.08 -13.32 16.29
N LEU A 191 11.09 -13.16 15.44
CA LEU A 191 10.90 -13.05 13.99
C LEU A 191 10.29 -14.33 13.42
N TYR A 192 10.76 -15.50 13.85
CA TYR A 192 10.21 -16.78 13.41
C TYR A 192 8.72 -16.93 13.77
N ASP A 193 8.36 -16.64 15.02
CA ASP A 193 6.97 -16.70 15.48
C ASP A 193 6.09 -15.70 14.75
N HIS A 194 6.59 -14.49 14.50
CA HIS A 194 5.88 -13.46 13.78
C HIS A 194 5.66 -13.81 12.30
N ILE A 195 6.69 -14.33 11.62
CA ILE A 195 6.55 -14.83 10.24
C ILE A 195 5.50 -15.94 10.21
N ARG A 196 5.56 -16.89 11.15
CA ARG A 196 4.61 -18.01 11.20
C ARG A 196 3.17 -17.54 11.41
N SER A 197 2.93 -16.53 12.25
CA SER A 197 1.58 -16.00 12.47
C SER A 197 1.05 -15.20 11.30
N GLU A 198 1.91 -14.43 10.61
CA GLU A 198 1.51 -13.55 9.50
C GLU A 198 1.49 -14.25 8.14
N PHE A 199 2.19 -15.38 7.98
CA PHE A 199 2.31 -16.09 6.69
C PHE A 199 0.96 -16.42 6.02
N PRO A 200 -0.07 -16.93 6.74
CA PRO A 200 -1.37 -17.19 6.10
C PRO A 200 -2.04 -15.93 5.56
N ALA A 201 -1.90 -14.79 6.24
CA ALA A 201 -2.45 -13.52 5.79
C ALA A 201 -1.70 -13.00 4.54
N VAL A 202 -0.37 -13.20 4.48
CA VAL A 202 0.43 -12.87 3.29
C VAL A 202 -0.02 -13.70 2.08
N VAL A 203 -0.27 -15.01 2.26
CA VAL A 203 -0.77 -15.87 1.18
C VAL A 203 -2.14 -15.38 0.68
N ALA A 204 -3.06 -15.08 1.59
CA ALA A 204 -4.38 -14.57 1.23
C ALA A 204 -4.31 -13.22 0.48
N ASP A 205 -3.42 -12.32 0.88
CA ASP A 205 -3.21 -11.05 0.18
C ASP A 205 -2.64 -11.26 -1.22
N ILE A 206 -1.69 -12.18 -1.39
CA ILE A 206 -1.13 -12.51 -2.71
C ILE A 206 -2.20 -13.09 -3.63
N GLU A 207 -3.01 -14.03 -3.14
CA GLU A 207 -4.10 -14.62 -3.91
C GLU A 207 -5.14 -13.56 -4.33
N LYS A 208 -5.49 -12.66 -3.40
CA LYS A 208 -6.40 -11.54 -3.67
C LYS A 208 -5.82 -10.60 -4.73
N LEU A 209 -4.59 -10.14 -4.56
CA LEU A 209 -3.90 -9.24 -5.50
C LEU A 209 -3.75 -9.90 -6.87
N SER A 210 -3.46 -11.20 -6.92
CA SER A 210 -3.40 -11.96 -8.16
C SER A 210 -4.75 -11.99 -8.87
N LEU A 211 -5.84 -12.21 -8.14
CA LEU A 211 -7.19 -12.23 -8.71
C LEU A 211 -7.61 -10.85 -9.23
N GLU A 212 -7.33 -9.79 -8.47
CA GLU A 212 -7.60 -8.40 -8.87
C GLU A 212 -6.80 -8.03 -10.12
N THR A 213 -5.50 -8.31 -10.13
CA THR A 213 -4.62 -8.06 -11.28
C THR A 213 -5.09 -8.85 -12.52
N GLN A 214 -5.52 -10.09 -12.33
CA GLN A 214 -6.05 -10.92 -13.43
C GLN A 214 -7.33 -10.32 -14.02
N LYS A 215 -8.25 -9.83 -13.18
CA LYS A 215 -9.46 -9.13 -13.64
C LYS A 215 -9.14 -7.85 -14.39
N GLU A 216 -8.20 -7.05 -13.88
CA GLU A 216 -7.75 -5.83 -14.55
C GLU A 216 -7.12 -6.16 -15.92
N LEU A 217 -6.31 -7.22 -16.00
CA LEU A 217 -5.72 -7.68 -17.25
C LEU A 217 -6.78 -8.15 -18.25
N GLU A 218 -7.82 -8.83 -17.79
CA GLU A 218 -8.94 -9.28 -18.63
C GLU A 218 -9.70 -8.10 -19.24
N ILE A 219 -9.89 -7.01 -18.48
CA ILE A 219 -10.54 -5.77 -18.97
C ILE A 219 -9.73 -5.13 -20.09
N LEU A 220 -8.39 -5.12 -19.99
CA LEU A 220 -7.51 -4.59 -21.04
C LEU A 220 -7.57 -5.43 -22.33
N GLY A 221 -7.92 -6.71 -22.20
CA GLY A 221 -8.06 -7.65 -23.30
C GLY A 221 -6.71 -8.17 -23.82
N PRO A 222 -6.70 -8.88 -24.96
CA PRO A 222 -5.49 -9.53 -25.47
C PRO A 222 -4.46 -8.51 -25.96
N SER A 223 -3.18 -8.92 -25.93
CA SER A 223 -2.04 -8.17 -26.47
C SER A 223 -2.25 -7.82 -27.95
N ARG A 224 -1.73 -6.65 -28.36
CA ARG A 224 -1.86 -6.06 -29.70
C ARG A 224 -0.53 -5.49 -30.20
N GLN A 225 0.58 -6.10 -29.81
CA GLN A 225 1.92 -5.60 -30.11
C GLN A 225 2.31 -5.83 -31.58
N THR A 226 1.79 -6.88 -32.21
CA THR A 226 2.10 -7.20 -33.61
C THR A 226 1.00 -6.75 -34.58
N PRO A 227 1.33 -6.44 -35.85
CA PRO A 227 0.32 -6.13 -36.88
C PRO A 227 -0.71 -7.26 -37.08
N ALA A 228 -0.32 -8.52 -36.88
CA ALA A 228 -1.22 -9.66 -36.98
C ALA A 228 -2.27 -9.66 -35.85
N GLU A 229 -1.85 -9.40 -34.61
CA GLU A 229 -2.74 -9.29 -33.45
C GLU A 229 -3.69 -8.09 -33.59
N GLN A 230 -3.19 -6.95 -34.06
CA GLN A 230 -4.01 -5.76 -34.32
C GLN A 230 -5.11 -6.04 -35.36
N ARG A 231 -4.76 -6.69 -36.47
CA ARG A 231 -5.74 -7.12 -37.48
C ARG A 231 -6.77 -8.07 -36.87
N ARG A 232 -6.33 -9.06 -36.09
CA ARG A 232 -7.24 -10.01 -35.43
C ARG A 232 -8.22 -9.31 -34.48
N PHE A 233 -7.76 -8.32 -33.73
CA PHE A 233 -8.59 -7.50 -32.86
C PHE A 233 -9.63 -6.69 -33.65
N LEU A 234 -9.19 -5.98 -34.70
CA LEU A 234 -10.08 -5.18 -35.54
C LEU A 234 -11.11 -6.04 -36.27
N THR A 235 -10.72 -7.20 -36.80
CA THR A 235 -11.66 -8.15 -37.42
C THR A 235 -12.67 -8.64 -36.42
N ARG A 236 -12.26 -9.01 -35.20
CA ARG A 236 -13.19 -9.43 -34.14
C ARG A 236 -14.18 -8.32 -33.80
N LEU A 237 -13.69 -7.08 -33.63
CA LEU A 237 -14.53 -5.92 -33.33
C LEU A 237 -15.55 -5.67 -34.45
N ALA A 238 -15.12 -5.71 -35.71
CA ALA A 238 -16.00 -5.56 -36.86
C ALA A 238 -17.06 -6.67 -36.92
N SER A 239 -16.68 -7.93 -36.69
CA SER A 239 -17.63 -9.04 -36.65
C SER A 239 -18.62 -8.93 -35.48
N THR A 240 -18.17 -8.52 -34.29
CA THR A 240 -19.07 -8.29 -33.15
C THR A 240 -20.09 -7.20 -33.49
N TYR A 241 -19.63 -6.07 -34.03
CA TYR A 241 -20.53 -5.00 -34.45
C TYR A 241 -21.53 -5.46 -35.52
N GLN A 242 -21.07 -6.18 -36.55
CA GLN A 242 -21.94 -6.73 -37.60
C GLN A 242 -23.00 -7.66 -37.03
N ASN A 243 -22.62 -8.55 -36.09
CA ASN A 243 -23.55 -9.46 -35.44
C ASN A 243 -24.60 -8.71 -34.59
N GLU A 244 -24.21 -7.67 -33.87
CA GLU A 244 -25.16 -6.85 -33.09
C GLU A 244 -26.11 -6.06 -33.98
N VAL A 245 -25.63 -5.52 -35.11
CA VAL A 245 -26.49 -4.86 -36.10
C VAL A 245 -27.47 -5.86 -36.72
N ASP A 246 -27.02 -7.06 -37.10
CA ASP A 246 -27.88 -8.09 -37.67
C ASP A 246 -28.95 -8.56 -36.66
N ARG A 247 -28.57 -8.75 -35.40
CA ARG A 247 -29.52 -9.00 -34.29
C ARG A 247 -30.57 -7.90 -34.18
N ALA A 248 -30.15 -6.63 -34.21
CA ALA A 248 -31.06 -5.50 -34.13
C ALA A 248 -32.03 -5.43 -35.32
N LEU A 249 -31.53 -5.70 -36.54
CA LEU A 249 -32.29 -5.71 -37.79
C LEU A 249 -33.23 -6.91 -37.92
N THR A 250 -32.87 -8.07 -37.39
CA THR A 250 -33.70 -9.30 -37.42
C THR A 250 -34.70 -9.35 -36.27
N GLY A 251 -34.49 -8.55 -35.21
CA GLY A 251 -35.35 -8.52 -34.04
C GLY A 251 -34.99 -9.58 -32.99
N ASN A 252 -33.79 -10.14 -33.06
CA ASN A 252 -33.28 -11.12 -32.10
C ASN A 252 -32.45 -10.42 -31.02
N TYR A 253 -33.13 -9.93 -29.98
CA TYR A 253 -32.52 -9.14 -28.91
C TYR A 253 -31.99 -10.03 -27.78
N SER A 254 -30.86 -9.64 -27.18
CA SER A 254 -30.40 -10.28 -25.94
C SER A 254 -31.39 -10.04 -24.80
N ALA A 255 -31.50 -11.02 -23.89
CA ALA A 255 -32.38 -10.94 -22.71
C ALA A 255 -32.00 -9.79 -21.78
N ASP A 256 -30.73 -9.36 -21.83
CA ASP A 256 -30.13 -8.34 -20.98
C ASP A 256 -30.51 -6.92 -21.43
N LEU A 257 -31.07 -6.75 -22.63
CA LEU A 257 -31.49 -5.45 -23.14
C LEU A 257 -32.79 -5.00 -22.47
N GLU A 258 -32.73 -3.81 -21.87
CA GLU A 258 -33.89 -3.12 -21.29
C GLU A 258 -35.08 -3.06 -22.27
N ALA A 259 -36.30 -3.06 -21.72
CA ALA A 259 -37.54 -3.11 -22.50
C ALA A 259 -37.63 -1.99 -23.55
N GLN A 260 -37.20 -0.77 -23.22
CA GLN A 260 -37.23 0.39 -24.11
C GLN A 260 -35.88 0.73 -24.75
N SER A 261 -34.92 -0.20 -24.72
CA SER A 261 -33.60 0.06 -25.31
C SER A 261 -33.73 0.53 -26.77
N PRO A 262 -33.02 1.60 -27.20
CA PRO A 262 -33.05 2.07 -28.58
C PRO A 262 -32.50 1.02 -29.57
N LEU A 263 -31.77 0.03 -29.07
CA LEU A 263 -31.26 -1.09 -29.87
C LEU A 263 -32.38 -2.06 -30.31
N LYS A 264 -33.58 -1.97 -29.73
CA LYS A 264 -34.75 -2.78 -30.12
C LYS A 264 -35.47 -2.23 -31.37
N LEU A 265 -34.72 -2.04 -32.45
CA LEU A 265 -35.16 -1.31 -33.64
C LEU A 265 -36.48 -1.83 -34.25
N ARG A 266 -36.61 -3.13 -34.52
CA ARG A 266 -37.85 -3.73 -35.03
C ARG A 266 -39.04 -3.59 -34.08
N MET A 267 -38.81 -3.66 -32.77
CA MET A 267 -39.89 -3.45 -31.79
C MET A 267 -40.42 -2.01 -31.91
N HIS A 268 -39.52 -1.02 -31.91
CA HIS A 268 -39.90 0.39 -32.08
C HIS A 268 -40.57 0.65 -33.43
N LEU A 269 -40.05 0.07 -34.53
CA LEU A 269 -40.69 0.18 -35.84
C LEU A 269 -42.10 -0.43 -35.86
N ARG A 270 -42.30 -1.57 -35.20
CA ARG A 270 -43.62 -2.19 -35.07
C ARG A 270 -44.56 -1.32 -34.24
N GLN A 271 -44.08 -0.80 -33.09
CA GLN A 271 -44.86 0.11 -32.26
C GLN A 271 -45.31 1.34 -33.06
N HIS A 272 -44.40 1.99 -33.78
CA HIS A 272 -44.74 3.13 -34.62
C HIS A 272 -45.72 2.78 -35.76
N ALA A 273 -45.60 1.57 -36.33
CA ALA A 273 -46.54 1.12 -37.35
C ALA A 273 -47.95 0.86 -36.77
N ASP A 274 -48.03 0.28 -35.58
CA ASP A 274 -49.29 0.04 -34.86
C ASP A 274 -49.95 1.38 -34.44
N ASP A 275 -49.15 2.35 -33.95
CA ASP A 275 -49.61 3.70 -33.64
C ASP A 275 -50.13 4.42 -34.88
N PHE A 276 -49.41 4.32 -36.01
CA PHE A 276 -49.84 4.88 -37.29
C PHE A 276 -51.12 4.24 -37.81
N ALA A 277 -51.23 2.91 -37.75
CA ALA A 277 -52.42 2.17 -38.17
C ALA A 277 -53.64 2.59 -37.34
N THR A 278 -53.46 2.76 -36.02
CA THR A 278 -54.50 3.25 -35.11
C THR A 278 -54.93 4.66 -35.49
N SER A 279 -53.98 5.58 -35.70
CA SER A 279 -54.27 6.96 -36.13
C SER A 279 -54.99 7.01 -37.49
N MET A 280 -54.60 6.17 -38.45
CA MET A 280 -55.29 6.08 -39.74
C MET A 280 -56.69 5.48 -39.62
N ALA A 281 -56.92 4.52 -38.72
CA ALA A 281 -58.25 3.97 -38.49
C ALA A 281 -59.21 4.98 -37.85
N THR A 282 -58.72 5.76 -36.87
CA THR A 282 -59.56 6.70 -36.12
C THR A 282 -59.68 8.08 -36.76
N GLU A 283 -58.63 8.56 -37.45
CA GLU A 283 -58.57 9.93 -37.97
C GLU A 283 -58.22 9.98 -39.46
N GLY A 284 -58.04 8.83 -40.12
CA GLY A 284 -57.71 8.78 -41.54
C GLY A 284 -58.81 9.39 -42.41
N HIS A 285 -60.07 9.26 -42.01
CA HIS A 285 -61.21 9.90 -42.68
C HIS A 285 -61.16 11.44 -42.63
N ALA A 286 -60.42 12.03 -41.68
CA ALA A 286 -60.23 13.47 -41.56
C ALA A 286 -59.01 13.97 -42.36
N LYS A 287 -58.25 13.07 -42.99
CA LYS A 287 -57.13 13.43 -43.87
C LYS A 287 -57.65 13.73 -45.26
N VAL A 288 -57.50 14.99 -45.67
CA VAL A 288 -57.89 15.47 -47.00
C VAL A 288 -56.84 15.04 -48.02
N PHE A 289 -57.27 14.26 -49.02
CA PHE A 289 -56.42 13.91 -50.15
C PHE A 289 -56.33 15.08 -51.13
N ARG A 290 -55.12 15.29 -51.66
CA ARG A 290 -54.89 16.29 -52.72
C ARG A 290 -54.78 15.59 -54.07
N THR A 291 -55.34 16.22 -55.10
CA THR A 291 -55.26 15.74 -56.47
C THR A 291 -53.85 15.93 -57.04
N ILE A 292 -53.58 15.40 -58.23
CA ILE A 292 -52.30 15.57 -58.95
C ILE A 292 -52.01 17.06 -59.25
N GLN A 293 -53.04 17.91 -59.20
CA GLN A 293 -52.97 19.36 -59.39
C GLN A 293 -52.85 20.13 -58.06
N ASP A 294 -52.61 19.42 -56.94
CA ASP A 294 -52.51 19.95 -55.57
C ASP A 294 -53.80 20.59 -55.03
N GLU A 295 -54.94 20.29 -55.66
CA GLU A 295 -56.26 20.75 -55.23
C GLU A 295 -56.88 19.77 -54.22
N THR A 296 -57.72 20.27 -53.31
CA THR A 296 -58.42 19.44 -52.33
C THR A 296 -59.47 18.57 -53.03
N ASP A 297 -59.39 17.26 -52.90
CA ASP A 297 -60.34 16.33 -53.51
C ASP A 297 -61.71 16.45 -52.82
N PRO A 298 -62.75 16.94 -53.53
CA PRO A 298 -64.07 17.14 -52.94
C PRO A 298 -64.80 15.83 -52.62
N GLU A 299 -64.39 14.70 -53.23
CA GLU A 299 -65.00 13.39 -52.99
C GLU A 299 -64.60 12.80 -51.62
N PHE A 300 -63.45 13.23 -51.09
CA PHE A 300 -62.90 12.75 -49.81
C PHE A 300 -62.86 13.81 -48.71
N SER A 301 -63.52 14.96 -48.92
CA SER A 301 -63.61 16.04 -47.93
C SER A 301 -64.89 15.90 -47.09
N ARG A 302 -64.78 15.38 -45.86
CA ARG A 302 -65.88 15.33 -44.88
C ARG A 302 -65.81 16.50 -43.89
N PRO A 303 -66.96 17.02 -43.42
CA PRO A 303 -66.99 18.09 -42.42
C PRO A 303 -66.39 17.61 -41.09
N ALA A 304 -65.62 18.48 -40.43
CA ALA A 304 -64.97 18.17 -39.15
C ALA A 304 -66.00 17.85 -38.06
N GLY A 305 -66.10 16.59 -37.64
CA GLY A 305 -66.99 16.16 -36.55
C GLY A 305 -67.51 14.71 -36.61
N ASP A 306 -67.47 14.05 -37.77
CA ASP A 306 -67.84 12.63 -37.89
C ASP A 306 -66.70 11.75 -37.40
N SER A 307 -66.81 11.21 -36.18
CA SER A 307 -65.84 10.31 -35.57
C SER A 307 -66.28 8.85 -35.68
N GLU A 308 -66.72 8.43 -36.86
CA GLU A 308 -66.97 7.02 -37.13
C GLU A 308 -65.66 6.33 -37.50
N ASN A 309 -65.30 5.34 -36.68
CA ASN A 309 -64.21 4.41 -36.94
C ASN A 309 -64.54 3.61 -38.20
N ILE A 310 -63.62 3.54 -39.15
CA ILE A 310 -63.83 2.86 -40.44
C ILE A 310 -64.07 1.34 -40.33
N TYR A 311 -63.94 0.78 -39.12
CA TYR A 311 -64.15 -0.63 -38.81
C TYR A 311 -65.39 -0.92 -37.95
N ASP A 312 -66.13 0.12 -37.54
CA ASP A 312 -67.44 -0.01 -36.87
C ASP A 312 -68.59 0.15 -37.89
#